data_AF-S7XKH0-F1
#
_entry.id   AF-S7XKH0-F1
#
_cell.length_a   1.000
_cell.length_b   1.000
_cell.length_c   1.000
_cell.angle_alpha   90.00
_cell.angle_beta   90.00
_cell.angle_gamma   90.00
#
_symmetry.space_group_name_H-M   'P 1'
#
loop_
_entity.id
_entity.type
_entity.pdbx_description
1 polymer ?
#
loop_
_entity_poly.entity_id
_entity_poly.type
_entity_poly.pdbx_seq_one_letter_code
_entity_poly.pdbx_strand_id
1 'polypeptide(L)'
;MENSFAIQFNPISTVKTVKEYESEIEALKSENFELKHKLSMNSGIDSGKAIEENIKIIEVLKREKENNIMEFNKELNIRNDKINSYEEENQKLIGYLEEINQKYKILLNEINKYKNEIVKRDNDEKILKSKIEEERNGFRDLVQKENTMVIKLKRELEQNNKELQNLNNRIKEYENILEETNNIKEKDSGYLRNEIIQRDELINRYNQEIQSKDGIIEELYRNVEELKKNLKEIETDFEESERIIHNKNLEIKDLENVLYDKEKKMEELVKMKDNGNKTEIREYLEEINKIKIQIKQLTEENNNLNEIINNTHKENEMNKKEMKNFYDENNRLKIKNNKLIEKINNPDNLKRINEYLNVFQSYINKIDNIIDNQKDNVKLTKNNKRFIKDLKINNYNKVSEVLEEIRNIFNKLTRKNHILENEIKEITFFAENNKSILHDRTKKLLEEFTKEFNNARIELNECQKYLIRKGEENKTLKKELKVLQRRVNTISGV
;
A
#
# COMPACT_ATOMS: atom_id res chain seq x y z
N MET A 1 109.99 -60.09 -50.51
CA MET A 1 110.72 -60.56 -51.70
C MET A 1 112.19 -60.52 -51.35
N GLU A 2 112.71 -61.67 -50.95
CA GLU A 2 114.14 -61.96 -51.00
C GLU A 2 114.58 -62.03 -52.46
N ASN A 3 115.80 -61.55 -52.76
CA ASN A 3 116.80 -62.29 -53.53
C ASN A 3 118.03 -61.41 -53.75
N SER A 4 119.16 -61.82 -53.19
CA SER A 4 120.48 -61.44 -53.67
C SER A 4 121.29 -62.72 -53.87
N PHE A 5 121.74 -62.92 -55.11
CA PHE A 5 122.52 -64.06 -55.58
C PHE A 5 123.98 -63.94 -55.13
N ALA A 6 124.54 -65.02 -54.60
CA ALA A 6 125.97 -65.21 -54.39
C ALA A 6 126.55 -66.05 -55.54
N ILE A 7 127.75 -65.71 -56.04
CA ILE A 7 128.57 -66.61 -56.87
C ILE A 7 130.03 -66.61 -56.40
N GLN A 8 130.53 -67.83 -56.20
CA GLN A 8 131.85 -68.25 -55.75
C GLN A 8 132.88 -68.22 -56.89
N PHE A 9 134.15 -67.99 -56.53
CA PHE A 9 135.34 -68.23 -57.38
C PHE A 9 135.97 -69.57 -57.03
N ASN A 10 136.44 -70.31 -58.05
CA ASN A 10 137.20 -71.55 -57.93
C ASN A 10 138.55 -71.37 -58.68
N PRO A 11 139.72 -71.37 -58.01
CA PRO A 11 141.02 -71.21 -58.65
C PRO A 11 141.67 -72.58 -58.91
N ILE A 12 142.54 -72.68 -59.93
CA ILE A 12 143.48 -73.78 -60.32
C ILE A 12 143.37 -74.20 -61.81
N SER A 13 142.66 -73.46 -62.67
CA SER A 13 142.71 -73.69 -64.13
C SER A 13 143.80 -72.94 -64.90
N THR A 14 144.75 -72.26 -64.24
CA THR A 14 145.62 -71.26 -64.92
C THR A 14 147.10 -71.34 -64.56
N VAL A 15 147.72 -72.52 -64.58
CA VAL A 15 149.20 -72.60 -64.62
C VAL A 15 149.65 -72.78 -66.06
N LYS A 16 150.16 -71.69 -66.66
CA LYS A 16 150.73 -71.65 -68.01
C LYS A 16 152.01 -72.49 -68.09
N THR A 17 152.23 -73.13 -69.23
CA THR A 17 153.42 -73.92 -69.53
C THR A 17 154.63 -73.02 -69.82
N VAL A 18 155.85 -73.54 -69.63
CA VAL A 18 157.10 -72.76 -69.82
C VAL A 18 157.19 -72.07 -71.18
N LYS A 19 156.70 -72.73 -72.25
CA LYS A 19 156.65 -72.14 -73.60
C LYS A 19 155.76 -70.90 -73.69
N GLU A 20 154.67 -70.85 -72.94
CA GLU A 20 153.77 -69.70 -72.93
C GLU A 20 154.41 -68.50 -72.21
N TYR A 21 155.24 -68.74 -71.18
CA TYR A 21 156.03 -67.68 -70.56
C TYR A 21 157.11 -67.13 -71.49
N GLU A 22 157.76 -67.97 -72.29
CA GLU A 22 158.76 -67.50 -73.26
C GLU A 22 158.15 -66.58 -74.33
N SER A 23 156.97 -66.91 -74.86
CA SER A 23 156.25 -66.04 -75.79
C SER A 23 155.77 -64.73 -75.15
N GLU A 24 155.36 -64.75 -73.88
CA GLU A 24 154.96 -63.55 -73.14
C GLU A 24 156.15 -62.61 -72.88
N ILE A 25 157.35 -63.15 -72.64
CA ILE A 25 158.58 -62.36 -72.51
C ILE A 25 158.96 -61.67 -73.83
N GLU A 26 158.77 -62.32 -74.99
CA GLU A 26 158.99 -61.66 -76.28
C GLU A 26 157.99 -60.54 -76.57
N ALA A 27 156.71 -60.75 -76.25
CA ALA A 27 155.67 -59.72 -76.40
C ALA A 27 155.99 -58.48 -75.56
N LEU A 28 156.40 -58.67 -74.30
CA LEU A 28 156.77 -57.57 -73.40
C LEU A 28 158.03 -56.82 -73.87
N LYS A 29 158.97 -57.49 -74.54
CA LYS A 29 160.13 -56.81 -75.14
C LYS A 29 159.72 -55.90 -76.31
N SER A 30 158.76 -56.33 -77.11
CA SER A 30 158.21 -55.53 -78.22
C SER A 30 157.47 -54.29 -77.70
N GLU A 31 156.64 -54.46 -76.66
CA GLU A 31 155.89 -53.36 -76.04
C GLU A 31 156.82 -52.32 -75.41
N ASN A 32 157.89 -52.76 -74.75
CA ASN A 32 158.87 -51.87 -74.14
C ASN A 32 159.66 -51.07 -75.19
N PHE A 33 159.86 -51.64 -76.39
CA PHE A 33 160.44 -50.92 -77.52
C PHE A 33 159.50 -49.81 -78.04
N GLU A 34 158.21 -50.10 -78.17
CA GLU A 34 157.20 -49.11 -78.59
C GLU A 34 157.06 -47.94 -77.60
N LEU A 35 157.06 -48.23 -76.29
CA LEU A 35 156.98 -47.20 -75.26
C LEU A 35 158.21 -46.30 -75.26
N LYS A 36 159.41 -46.86 -75.48
CA LYS A 36 160.64 -46.06 -75.65
C LYS A 36 160.59 -45.17 -76.89
N HIS A 37 160.00 -45.63 -77.98
CA HIS A 37 159.85 -44.83 -79.21
C HIS A 37 158.83 -43.68 -79.04
N LYS A 38 157.74 -43.90 -78.30
CA LYS A 38 156.75 -42.82 -78.01
C LYS A 38 157.30 -41.75 -77.08
N LEU A 39 158.20 -42.10 -76.15
CA LEU A 39 158.85 -41.14 -75.28
C LEU A 39 159.97 -40.34 -75.98
N SER A 40 160.67 -40.90 -76.97
CA SER A 40 161.73 -40.16 -77.68
C SER A 40 161.20 -39.08 -78.63
N MET A 41 159.95 -39.21 -79.11
CA MET A 41 159.34 -38.25 -80.04
C MET A 41 158.65 -37.04 -79.38
N ASN A 42 158.60 -36.96 -78.03
CA ASN A 42 157.89 -35.90 -77.30
C ASN A 42 158.81 -34.85 -76.63
N SER A 43 160.08 -34.78 -77.02
CA SER A 43 161.08 -33.85 -76.46
C SER A 43 161.30 -32.60 -77.32
N GLY A 44 160.23 -31.88 -77.69
CA GLY A 44 160.41 -30.71 -78.58
C GLY A 44 159.26 -29.72 -78.79
N ILE A 45 158.33 -29.49 -77.84
CA ILE A 45 157.36 -28.37 -77.94
C ILE A 45 157.22 -27.62 -76.60
N ASP A 46 157.35 -26.30 -76.71
CA ASP A 46 157.52 -25.23 -75.72
C ASP A 46 156.26 -25.00 -74.85
N SER A 47 156.32 -25.38 -73.57
CA SER A 47 155.19 -25.57 -72.63
C SER A 47 154.62 -24.31 -71.97
N GLY A 48 155.17 -23.12 -72.25
CA GLY A 48 154.76 -21.87 -71.60
C GLY A 48 153.40 -21.31 -72.06
N LYS A 49 153.08 -21.38 -73.36
CA LYS A 49 151.90 -20.68 -73.93
C LYS A 49 150.56 -21.33 -73.60
N ALA A 50 150.48 -22.67 -73.54
CA ALA A 50 149.24 -23.39 -73.25
C ALA A 50 148.79 -23.25 -71.77
N ILE A 51 149.74 -23.08 -70.85
CA ILE A 51 149.45 -22.86 -69.43
C ILE A 51 148.83 -21.46 -69.24
N GLU A 52 149.33 -20.46 -69.96
CA GLU A 52 148.87 -19.07 -69.85
C GLU A 52 147.43 -18.87 -70.37
N GLU A 53 147.03 -19.58 -71.43
CA GLU A 53 145.63 -19.58 -71.91
C GLU A 53 144.66 -20.25 -70.92
N ASN A 54 145.05 -21.37 -70.32
CA ASN A 54 144.21 -22.05 -69.32
C ASN A 54 143.99 -21.20 -68.06
N ILE A 55 145.01 -20.45 -67.62
CA ILE A 55 144.89 -19.52 -66.48
C ILE A 55 143.86 -18.42 -66.81
N LYS A 56 143.90 -17.85 -68.01
CA LYS A 56 142.92 -16.83 -68.44
C LYS A 56 141.48 -17.36 -68.47
N ILE A 57 141.27 -18.58 -68.96
CA ILE A 57 139.94 -19.21 -68.97
C ILE A 57 139.43 -19.44 -67.55
N ILE A 58 140.28 -19.94 -66.65
CA ILE A 58 139.92 -20.16 -65.23
C ILE A 58 139.56 -18.83 -64.56
N GLU A 59 140.29 -17.75 -64.84
CA GLU A 59 139.95 -16.43 -64.30
C GLU A 59 138.61 -15.90 -64.80
N VAL A 60 138.29 -16.10 -66.08
CA VAL A 60 136.98 -15.73 -66.66
C VAL A 60 135.87 -16.54 -66.01
N LEU A 61 136.00 -17.87 -65.93
CA LEU A 61 135.03 -18.75 -65.28
C LEU A 61 134.85 -18.44 -63.78
N LYS A 62 135.94 -18.04 -63.10
CA LYS A 62 135.88 -17.60 -61.70
C LYS A 62 135.06 -16.32 -61.57
N ARG A 63 135.30 -15.32 -62.43
CA ARG A 63 134.51 -14.07 -62.46
C ARG A 63 133.04 -14.33 -62.81
N GLU A 64 132.76 -15.21 -63.78
CA GLU A 64 131.38 -15.60 -64.12
C GLU A 64 130.67 -16.29 -62.95
N LYS A 65 131.35 -17.21 -62.26
CA LYS A 65 130.81 -17.85 -61.06
C LYS A 65 130.54 -16.84 -59.95
N GLU A 66 131.47 -15.91 -59.70
CA GLU A 66 131.30 -14.84 -58.70
C GLU A 66 130.14 -13.90 -59.07
N ASN A 67 129.99 -13.54 -60.34
CA ASN A 67 128.86 -12.74 -60.83
C ASN A 67 127.53 -13.48 -60.67
N ASN A 68 127.47 -14.77 -61.05
CA ASN A 68 126.28 -15.59 -60.90
C ASN A 68 125.89 -15.74 -59.42
N ILE A 69 126.85 -15.98 -58.53
CA ILE A 69 126.60 -16.04 -57.08
C ILE A 69 126.04 -14.70 -56.58
N MET A 70 126.61 -13.58 -57.03
CA MET A 70 126.13 -12.26 -56.65
C MET A 70 124.68 -12.02 -57.14
N GLU A 71 124.36 -12.42 -58.37
CA GLU A 71 123.02 -12.29 -58.95
C GLU A 71 122.00 -13.20 -58.23
N PHE A 72 122.35 -14.46 -57.96
CA PHE A 72 121.52 -15.36 -57.15
C PHE A 72 121.27 -14.82 -55.75
N ASN A 73 122.29 -14.26 -55.08
CA ASN A 73 122.11 -13.67 -53.75
C ASN A 73 121.19 -12.44 -53.78
N LYS A 74 121.27 -11.63 -54.84
CA LYS A 74 120.33 -10.51 -55.05
C LYS A 74 118.89 -11.03 -55.22
N GLU A 75 118.68 -12.04 -56.07
CA GLU A 75 117.34 -12.65 -56.21
C GLU A 75 116.84 -13.28 -54.92
N LEU A 76 117.70 -13.97 -54.17
CA LEU A 76 117.35 -14.63 -52.92
C LEU A 76 116.93 -13.59 -51.87
N ASN A 77 117.63 -12.47 -51.77
CA ASN A 77 117.23 -11.36 -50.90
C ASN A 77 115.87 -10.77 -51.32
N ILE A 78 115.65 -10.51 -52.62
CA ILE A 78 114.35 -10.01 -53.12
C ILE A 78 113.20 -10.99 -52.79
N ARG A 79 113.45 -12.30 -52.92
CA ARG A 79 112.45 -13.33 -52.57
C ARG A 79 112.21 -13.38 -51.06
N ASN A 80 113.25 -13.29 -50.24
CA ASN A 80 113.12 -13.25 -48.78
C ASN A 80 112.35 -12.02 -48.32
N ASP A 81 112.60 -10.84 -48.89
CA ASP A 81 111.85 -9.62 -48.57
C ASP A 81 110.36 -9.77 -48.90
N LYS A 82 110.03 -10.42 -50.04
CA LYS A 82 108.63 -10.75 -50.39
C LYS A 82 108.01 -11.75 -49.42
N ILE A 83 108.75 -12.77 -49.00
CA ILE A 83 108.28 -13.75 -48.01
C ILE A 83 107.95 -13.04 -46.69
N ASN A 84 108.84 -12.18 -46.21
CA ASN A 84 108.62 -11.40 -44.98
C ASN A 84 107.38 -10.51 -45.12
N SER A 85 107.22 -9.83 -46.26
CA SER A 85 106.02 -9.03 -46.52
C SER A 85 104.73 -9.86 -46.49
N TYR A 86 104.74 -11.09 -47.03
CA TYR A 86 103.59 -11.98 -46.99
C TYR A 86 103.34 -12.56 -45.59
N GLU A 87 104.38 -12.83 -44.81
CA GLU A 87 104.24 -13.26 -43.41
C GLU A 87 103.60 -12.17 -42.55
N GLU A 88 104.01 -10.91 -42.72
CA GLU A 88 103.38 -9.77 -42.05
C GLU A 88 101.91 -9.59 -42.44
N GLU A 89 101.57 -9.75 -43.73
CA GLU A 89 100.18 -9.69 -44.21
C GLU A 89 99.34 -10.85 -43.66
N ASN A 90 99.88 -12.07 -43.65
CA ASN A 90 99.21 -13.23 -43.07
C ASN A 90 98.94 -13.05 -41.58
N GLN A 91 99.89 -12.50 -40.81
CA GLN A 91 99.66 -12.19 -39.39
C GLN A 91 98.54 -11.16 -39.20
N LYS A 92 98.48 -10.11 -40.03
CA LYS A 92 97.37 -9.14 -40.00
C LYS A 92 96.03 -9.80 -40.32
N LEU A 93 95.98 -10.66 -41.34
CA LEU A 93 94.77 -11.39 -41.72
C LEU A 93 94.29 -12.35 -40.62
N ILE A 94 95.21 -13.05 -39.94
CA ILE A 94 94.88 -13.88 -38.77
C ILE A 94 94.25 -13.01 -37.67
N GLY A 95 94.83 -11.85 -37.37
CA GLY A 95 94.26 -10.91 -36.39
C GLY A 95 92.83 -10.46 -36.75
N TYR A 96 92.58 -10.12 -38.02
CA TYR A 96 91.23 -9.76 -38.47
C TYR A 96 90.25 -10.93 -38.38
N LEU A 97 90.68 -12.16 -38.71
CA LEU A 97 89.85 -13.36 -38.58
C LEU A 97 89.48 -13.65 -37.11
N GLU A 98 90.41 -13.46 -36.18
CA GLU A 98 90.14 -13.60 -34.75
C GLU A 98 89.13 -12.57 -34.26
N GLU A 99 89.27 -11.29 -34.65
CA GLU A 99 88.34 -10.22 -34.29
C GLU A 99 86.92 -10.49 -34.84
N ILE A 100 86.81 -10.91 -36.10
CA ILE A 100 85.54 -11.29 -36.73
C ILE A 100 84.91 -12.48 -35.99
N ASN A 101 85.70 -13.50 -35.62
CA ASN A 101 85.21 -14.65 -34.88
C ASN A 101 84.69 -14.28 -33.48
N GLN A 102 85.33 -13.35 -32.80
CA GLN A 102 84.84 -12.82 -31.52
C GLN A 102 83.52 -12.07 -31.69
N LYS A 103 83.42 -11.18 -32.69
CA LYS A 103 82.18 -10.47 -33.03
C LYS A 103 81.04 -11.43 -33.39
N TYR A 104 81.34 -12.47 -34.17
CA TYR A 104 80.37 -13.52 -34.53
C TYR A 104 79.84 -14.26 -33.31
N LYS A 105 80.70 -14.64 -32.35
CA LYS A 105 80.28 -15.31 -31.10
C LYS A 105 79.37 -14.42 -30.25
N ILE A 106 79.69 -13.13 -30.14
CA ILE A 106 78.86 -12.16 -29.39
C ILE A 106 77.48 -12.08 -30.04
N LEU A 107 77.43 -11.87 -31.36
CA LEU A 107 76.19 -11.77 -32.11
C LEU A 107 75.34 -13.05 -32.00
N LEU A 108 75.97 -14.22 -32.06
CA LEU A 108 75.28 -15.51 -31.92
C LEU A 108 74.64 -15.66 -30.53
N ASN A 109 75.32 -15.22 -29.47
CA ASN A 109 74.78 -15.24 -28.11
C ASN A 109 73.59 -14.28 -27.96
N GLU A 110 73.65 -13.09 -28.55
CA GLU A 110 72.54 -12.14 -28.56
C GLU A 110 71.33 -12.70 -29.32
N ILE A 111 71.53 -13.30 -30.50
CA ILE A 111 70.47 -13.96 -31.27
C ILE A 111 69.81 -15.06 -30.44
N ASN A 112 70.59 -15.90 -29.75
CA ASN A 112 70.06 -16.95 -28.89
C ASN A 112 69.26 -16.38 -27.71
N LYS A 113 69.72 -15.27 -27.11
CA LYS A 113 68.98 -14.57 -26.06
C LYS A 113 67.63 -14.07 -26.58
N TYR A 114 67.60 -13.35 -27.71
CA TYR A 114 66.36 -12.85 -28.30
C TYR A 114 65.41 -13.98 -28.70
N LYS A 115 65.93 -15.09 -29.24
CA LYS A 115 65.12 -16.26 -29.57
C LYS A 115 64.40 -16.83 -28.34
N ASN A 116 65.11 -16.94 -27.22
CA ASN A 116 64.52 -17.40 -25.96
C ASN A 116 63.49 -16.41 -25.40
N GLU A 117 63.73 -15.11 -25.53
CA GLU A 117 62.77 -14.07 -25.13
C GLU A 117 61.49 -14.11 -25.97
N ILE A 118 61.59 -14.34 -27.29
CA ILE A 118 60.43 -14.51 -28.18
C ILE A 118 59.59 -15.70 -27.73
N VAL A 119 60.21 -16.86 -27.49
CA VAL A 119 59.49 -18.07 -27.04
C VAL A 119 58.78 -17.84 -25.70
N LYS A 120 59.39 -17.10 -24.77
CA LYS A 120 58.74 -16.74 -23.50
C LYS A 120 57.52 -15.84 -23.74
N ARG A 121 57.66 -14.80 -24.57
CA ARG A 121 56.56 -13.90 -24.91
C ARG A 121 55.40 -14.62 -25.60
N ASP A 122 55.68 -15.56 -26.50
CA ASP A 122 54.64 -16.35 -27.17
C ASP A 122 53.84 -17.22 -26.17
N ASN A 123 54.53 -17.78 -25.17
CA ASN A 123 53.87 -18.54 -24.11
C ASN A 123 53.03 -17.65 -23.18
N ASP A 124 53.56 -16.49 -22.80
CA ASP A 124 52.83 -15.51 -21.99
C ASP A 124 51.59 -15.00 -22.73
N GLU A 125 51.69 -14.75 -24.04
CA GLU A 125 50.55 -14.34 -24.88
C GLU A 125 49.46 -15.43 -24.92
N LYS A 126 49.85 -16.71 -25.05
CA LYS A 126 48.89 -17.83 -25.00
C LYS A 126 48.16 -17.91 -23.66
N ILE A 127 48.89 -17.79 -22.55
CA ILE A 127 48.30 -17.80 -21.21
C ILE A 127 47.34 -16.62 -21.04
N LEU A 128 47.73 -15.43 -21.49
CA LEU A 128 46.91 -14.23 -21.39
C LEU A 128 45.63 -14.35 -22.23
N LYS A 129 45.71 -14.89 -23.45
CA LYS A 129 44.54 -15.17 -24.29
C LYS A 129 43.56 -16.14 -23.62
N SER A 130 44.07 -17.20 -22.98
CA SER A 130 43.23 -18.15 -22.23
C SER A 130 42.49 -17.46 -21.09
N LYS A 131 43.19 -16.66 -20.28
CA LYS A 131 42.58 -15.92 -19.16
C LYS A 131 41.53 -14.93 -19.62
N ILE A 132 41.79 -14.18 -20.70
CA ILE A 132 40.82 -13.24 -21.28
C ILE A 132 39.56 -13.99 -21.72
N GLU A 133 39.69 -15.18 -22.32
CA GLU A 133 38.55 -15.96 -22.77
C GLU A 133 37.74 -16.54 -21.60
N GLU A 134 38.41 -17.01 -20.54
CA GLU A 134 37.76 -17.42 -19.28
C GLU A 134 36.95 -16.28 -18.66
N GLU A 135 37.54 -15.09 -18.53
CA GLU A 135 36.84 -13.91 -17.99
C GLU A 135 35.66 -13.51 -18.88
N ARG A 136 35.83 -13.51 -20.21
CA ARG A 136 34.74 -13.22 -21.16
C ARG A 136 33.57 -14.19 -21.00
N ASN A 137 33.84 -15.47 -20.81
CA ASN A 137 32.81 -16.47 -20.57
C ASN A 137 32.12 -16.25 -19.23
N GLY A 138 32.87 -15.92 -18.17
CA GLY A 138 32.30 -15.53 -16.87
C GLY A 138 31.37 -14.32 -16.94
N PHE A 139 31.76 -13.27 -17.68
CA PHE A 139 30.90 -12.10 -17.91
C PHE A 139 29.65 -12.45 -18.73
N ARG A 140 29.78 -13.30 -19.75
CA ARG A 140 28.64 -13.76 -20.55
C ARG A 140 27.60 -14.48 -19.69
N ASP A 141 28.04 -15.36 -18.79
CA ASP A 141 27.16 -16.09 -17.87
C ASP A 141 26.45 -15.17 -16.89
N LEU A 142 27.14 -14.15 -16.36
CA LEU A 142 26.55 -13.14 -15.48
C LEU A 142 25.47 -12.34 -16.21
N VAL A 143 25.77 -11.84 -17.41
CA VAL A 143 24.80 -11.10 -18.25
C VAL A 143 23.58 -11.97 -18.56
N GLN A 144 23.76 -13.26 -18.83
CA GLN A 144 22.64 -14.17 -19.06
C GLN A 144 21.77 -14.34 -17.80
N LYS A 145 22.38 -14.53 -16.63
CA LYS A 145 21.66 -14.61 -15.35
C LYS A 145 20.86 -13.34 -15.07
N GLU A 146 21.48 -12.17 -15.19
CA GLU A 146 20.79 -10.89 -14.99
C GLU A 146 19.64 -10.70 -15.97
N ASN A 147 19.84 -11.01 -17.26
CA ASN A 147 18.77 -10.94 -18.26
C ASN A 147 17.59 -11.85 -17.90
N THR A 148 17.83 -13.07 -17.44
CA THR A 148 16.74 -13.95 -16.99
C THR A 148 15.99 -13.39 -15.78
N MET A 149 16.68 -12.72 -14.85
CA MET A 149 16.07 -12.07 -13.69
C MET A 149 15.25 -10.85 -14.10
N VAL A 150 15.77 -10.02 -15.00
CA VAL A 150 15.04 -8.86 -15.57
C VAL A 150 13.75 -9.31 -16.24
N ILE A 151 13.78 -10.39 -17.04
CA ILE A 151 12.58 -10.95 -17.67
C ILE A 151 11.55 -11.38 -16.63
N LYS A 152 11.97 -12.07 -15.55
CA LYS A 152 11.08 -12.47 -14.45
C LYS A 152 10.42 -11.25 -13.79
N LEU A 153 11.22 -10.25 -13.40
CA LEU A 153 10.72 -9.02 -12.78
C LEU A 153 9.75 -8.26 -13.70
N LYS A 154 10.01 -8.24 -15.02
CA LYS A 154 9.14 -7.58 -15.99
C LYS A 154 7.77 -8.26 -16.07
N ARG A 155 7.72 -9.61 -16.02
CA ARG A 155 6.47 -10.38 -15.99
C ARG A 155 5.68 -10.15 -14.70
N GLU A 156 6.36 -10.14 -13.55
CA GLU A 156 5.72 -9.84 -12.26
C GLU A 156 5.15 -8.42 -12.23
N LEU A 157 5.87 -7.44 -12.77
CA LEU A 157 5.38 -6.07 -12.91
C LEU A 157 4.12 -5.98 -13.78
N GLU A 158 4.09 -6.68 -14.91
CA GLU A 158 2.91 -6.74 -15.79
C GLU A 158 1.70 -7.37 -15.08
N GLN A 159 1.91 -8.44 -14.32
CA GLN A 159 0.85 -9.08 -13.54
C GLN A 159 0.31 -8.14 -12.45
N ASN A 160 1.20 -7.51 -11.69
CA ASN A 160 0.82 -6.53 -10.67
C ASN A 160 0.05 -5.35 -11.26
N ASN A 161 0.44 -4.86 -12.44
CA ASN A 161 -0.28 -3.78 -13.13
C ASN A 161 -1.70 -4.19 -13.53
N LYS A 162 -1.91 -5.43 -13.99
CA LYS A 162 -3.26 -5.96 -14.28
C LYS A 162 -4.11 -6.06 -13.02
N GLU A 163 -3.53 -6.54 -11.92
CA GLU A 163 -4.23 -6.60 -10.63
C GLU A 163 -4.63 -5.20 -10.13
N LEU A 164 -3.73 -4.22 -10.27
CA LEU A 164 -3.99 -2.82 -9.89
C LEU A 164 -5.11 -2.22 -10.75
N GLN A 165 -5.13 -2.50 -12.06
CA GLN A 165 -6.21 -2.07 -12.95
C GLN A 165 -7.56 -2.69 -12.53
N ASN A 166 -7.59 -3.97 -12.19
CA ASN A 166 -8.79 -4.65 -11.72
C ASN A 166 -9.29 -4.08 -10.37
N LEU A 167 -8.38 -3.78 -9.45
CA LEU A 167 -8.71 -3.13 -8.18
C LEU A 167 -9.32 -1.74 -8.40
N ASN A 168 -8.74 -0.93 -9.30
CA ASN A 168 -9.28 0.39 -9.64
C ASN A 168 -10.69 0.31 -10.25
N ASN A 169 -10.97 -0.69 -11.09
CA ASN A 169 -12.31 -0.90 -11.62
C ASN A 169 -13.31 -1.25 -10.51
N ARG A 170 -12.94 -2.13 -9.56
CA ARG A 170 -13.79 -2.46 -8.40
C ARG A 170 -14.02 -1.27 -7.47
N ILE A 171 -13.02 -0.41 -7.28
CA ILE A 171 -13.19 0.83 -6.51
C ILE A 171 -14.27 1.70 -7.15
N LYS A 172 -14.22 1.91 -8.48
CA LYS A 172 -15.26 2.67 -9.21
C LYS A 172 -16.64 2.05 -9.09
N GLU A 173 -16.75 0.72 -9.18
CA GLU A 173 -18.03 0.02 -8.97
C GLU A 173 -18.58 0.26 -7.56
N TYR A 174 -17.73 0.19 -6.53
CA TYR A 174 -18.15 0.47 -5.16
C TYR A 174 -18.53 1.94 -4.95
N GLU A 175 -17.82 2.88 -5.56
CA GLU A 175 -18.18 4.31 -5.53
C GLU A 175 -19.60 4.53 -6.08
N ASN A 176 -19.93 3.93 -7.24
CA ASN A 176 -21.27 4.02 -7.83
C ASN A 176 -22.36 3.42 -6.92
N ILE A 177 -22.11 2.24 -6.35
CA ILE A 177 -23.07 1.60 -5.42
C ILE A 177 -23.31 2.47 -4.19
N LEU A 178 -22.25 3.12 -3.68
CA LEU A 178 -22.33 4.00 -2.52
C LEU A 178 -23.16 5.26 -2.82
N GLU A 179 -23.00 5.83 -4.02
CA GLU A 179 -23.81 6.95 -4.51
C GLU A 179 -25.29 6.56 -4.66
N GLU A 180 -25.60 5.42 -5.28
CA GLU A 180 -26.98 4.90 -5.36
C GLU A 180 -27.60 4.68 -3.98
N THR A 181 -26.84 4.11 -3.04
CA THR A 181 -27.31 3.85 -1.68
C THR A 181 -27.61 5.15 -0.93
N ASN A 182 -26.77 6.18 -1.09
CA ASN A 182 -27.00 7.49 -0.49
C ASN A 182 -28.25 8.16 -1.07
N ASN A 183 -28.45 8.08 -2.39
CA ASN A 183 -29.65 8.61 -3.04
C ASN A 183 -30.94 7.92 -2.53
N ILE A 184 -30.91 6.61 -2.29
CA ILE A 184 -32.05 5.87 -1.70
C ILE A 184 -32.31 6.37 -0.27
N LYS A 185 -31.26 6.49 0.56
CA LYS A 185 -31.41 7.01 1.94
C LYS A 185 -32.00 8.41 1.99
N GLU A 186 -31.58 9.30 1.08
CA GLU A 186 -32.15 10.66 1.00
C GLU A 186 -33.62 10.64 0.60
N LYS A 187 -34.00 9.82 -0.39
CA LYS A 187 -35.41 9.67 -0.80
C LYS A 187 -36.28 9.10 0.32
N ASP A 188 -35.83 8.04 0.97
CA ASP A 188 -36.57 7.40 2.07
C ASP A 188 -36.69 8.34 3.28
N SER A 189 -35.63 9.08 3.60
CA SER A 189 -35.66 10.11 4.64
C SER A 189 -36.63 11.24 4.30
N GLY A 190 -36.66 11.68 3.05
CA GLY A 190 -37.62 12.68 2.57
C GLY A 190 -39.07 12.20 2.67
N TYR A 191 -39.33 10.93 2.31
CA TYR A 191 -40.66 10.34 2.41
C TYR A 191 -41.14 10.24 3.86
N LEU A 192 -40.32 9.69 4.76
CA LEU A 192 -40.65 9.62 6.20
C LEU A 192 -40.87 11.02 6.79
N ARG A 193 -40.03 11.99 6.44
CA ARG A 193 -40.15 13.36 6.94
C ARG A 193 -41.47 14.00 6.52
N ASN A 194 -41.89 13.81 5.27
CA ASN A 194 -43.17 14.32 4.78
C ASN A 194 -44.36 13.62 5.46
N GLU A 195 -44.28 12.30 5.68
CA GLU A 195 -45.33 11.56 6.37
C GLU A 195 -45.47 12.00 7.84
N ILE A 196 -44.35 12.25 8.54
CA ILE A 196 -44.34 12.80 9.90
C ILE A 196 -45.02 14.18 9.93
N ILE A 197 -44.64 15.08 9.02
CA ILE A 197 -45.25 16.42 8.94
C ILE A 197 -46.78 16.32 8.75
N GLN A 198 -47.25 15.45 7.83
CA GLN A 198 -48.68 15.26 7.60
C GLN A 198 -49.42 14.71 8.82
N ARG A 199 -48.79 13.79 9.57
CA ARG A 199 -49.36 13.25 10.81
C ARG A 199 -49.40 14.29 11.92
N ASP A 200 -48.34 15.10 12.08
CA ASP A 200 -48.30 16.18 13.06
C ASP A 200 -49.37 17.23 12.78
N GLU A 201 -49.58 17.60 11.51
CA GLU A 201 -50.69 18.48 11.10
C GLU A 201 -52.07 17.88 11.40
N LEU A 202 -52.24 16.57 11.24
CA LEU A 202 -53.50 15.89 11.57
C LEU A 202 -53.73 15.85 13.09
N ILE A 203 -52.69 15.54 13.87
CA ILE A 203 -52.71 15.55 15.34
C ILE A 203 -53.07 16.94 15.85
N ASN A 204 -52.46 17.99 15.30
CA ASN A 204 -52.76 19.38 15.68
C ASN A 204 -54.23 19.74 15.42
N ARG A 205 -54.79 19.33 14.27
CA ARG A 205 -56.21 19.53 13.98
C ARG A 205 -57.11 18.81 14.98
N TYR A 206 -56.82 17.55 15.31
CA TYR A 206 -57.60 16.82 16.30
C TYR A 206 -57.48 17.42 17.70
N ASN A 207 -56.30 17.89 18.10
CA ASN A 207 -56.10 18.55 19.39
C ASN A 207 -56.90 19.86 19.49
N GLN A 208 -56.95 20.66 18.42
CA GLN A 208 -57.79 21.86 18.37
C GLN A 208 -59.29 21.51 18.47
N GLU A 209 -59.74 20.46 17.77
CA GLU A 209 -61.14 20.02 17.83
C GLU A 209 -61.51 19.54 19.24
N ILE A 210 -60.63 18.76 19.89
CA ILE A 210 -60.80 18.30 21.28
C ILE A 210 -60.91 19.50 22.23
N GLN A 211 -59.99 20.46 22.15
CA GLN A 211 -60.05 21.66 22.99
C GLN A 211 -61.36 22.45 22.82
N SER A 212 -61.86 22.58 21.59
CA SER A 212 -63.14 23.26 21.37
C SER A 212 -64.31 22.49 22.01
N LYS A 213 -64.30 21.15 21.94
CA LYS A 213 -65.34 20.30 22.52
C LYS A 213 -65.26 20.27 24.04
N ASP A 214 -64.07 20.27 24.62
CA ASP A 214 -63.88 20.37 26.06
C ASP A 214 -64.41 21.71 26.60
N GLY A 215 -64.18 22.82 25.86
CA GLY A 215 -64.79 24.11 26.19
C GLY A 215 -66.33 24.07 26.21
N ILE A 216 -66.94 23.44 25.20
CA ILE A 216 -68.40 23.26 25.13
C ILE A 216 -68.89 22.37 26.29
N ILE A 217 -68.15 21.31 26.63
CA ILE A 217 -68.50 20.42 27.73
C ILE A 217 -68.47 21.17 29.07
N GLU A 218 -67.45 21.99 29.32
CA GLU A 218 -67.37 22.81 30.54
C GLU A 218 -68.50 23.84 30.64
N GLU A 219 -68.92 24.43 29.52
CA GLU A 219 -70.06 25.34 29.47
C GLU A 219 -71.37 24.61 29.78
N LEU A 220 -71.59 23.43 29.19
CA LEU A 220 -72.76 22.60 29.48
C LEU A 220 -72.80 22.15 30.95
N TYR A 221 -71.67 21.80 31.55
CA TYR A 221 -71.61 21.46 32.98
C TYR A 221 -72.01 22.64 33.86
N ARG A 222 -71.53 23.86 33.57
CA ARG A 222 -71.93 25.08 34.28
C ARG A 222 -73.44 25.32 34.16
N ASN A 223 -73.98 25.22 32.96
CA ASN A 223 -75.42 25.40 32.73
C ASN A 223 -76.27 24.37 33.49
N VAL A 224 -75.82 23.11 33.55
CA VAL A 224 -76.51 22.06 34.32
C VAL A 224 -76.48 22.35 35.83
N GLU A 225 -75.37 22.84 36.37
CA GLU A 225 -75.30 23.22 37.79
C GLU A 225 -76.21 24.41 38.10
N GLU A 226 -76.25 25.42 37.23
CA GLU A 226 -77.11 26.58 37.39
C GLU A 226 -78.60 26.20 37.33
N LEU A 227 -78.99 25.39 36.35
CA LEU A 227 -80.36 24.87 36.26
C LEU A 227 -80.75 24.04 37.49
N LYS A 228 -79.85 23.22 38.03
CA LYS A 228 -80.12 22.48 39.28
C LYS A 228 -80.37 23.41 40.47
N LYS A 229 -79.63 24.51 40.55
CA LYS A 229 -79.80 25.51 41.61
C LYS A 229 -81.17 26.19 41.48
N ASN A 230 -81.51 26.66 40.27
CA ASN A 230 -82.79 27.31 39.99
C ASN A 230 -83.97 26.38 40.27
N LEU A 231 -83.87 25.10 39.88
CA LEU A 231 -84.92 24.11 40.11
C LEU A 231 -85.16 23.88 41.61
N LYS A 232 -84.10 23.86 42.42
CA LYS A 232 -84.19 23.74 43.88
C LYS A 232 -84.83 24.97 44.52
N GLU A 233 -84.52 26.17 44.04
CA GLU A 233 -85.15 27.42 44.50
C GLU A 233 -86.65 27.45 44.18
N ILE A 234 -87.03 27.06 42.95
CA ILE A 234 -88.45 26.96 42.54
C ILE A 234 -89.20 25.90 43.36
N GLU A 235 -88.59 24.74 43.64
CA GLU A 235 -89.19 23.71 44.49
C GLU A 235 -89.48 24.24 45.90
N THR A 236 -88.55 24.99 46.51
CA THR A 236 -88.80 25.62 47.82
C THR A 236 -89.92 26.66 47.79
N ASP A 237 -89.97 27.51 46.77
CA ASP A 237 -91.01 28.54 46.62
C ASP A 237 -92.40 27.90 46.40
N PHE A 238 -92.44 26.79 45.68
CA PHE A 238 -93.65 26.02 45.46
C PHE A 238 -94.17 25.40 46.76
N GLU A 239 -93.31 24.72 47.54
CA GLU A 239 -93.69 24.14 48.85
C GLU A 239 -94.20 25.21 49.83
N GLU A 240 -93.59 26.40 49.84
CA GLU A 240 -94.03 27.51 50.68
C GLU A 240 -95.39 28.06 50.25
N SER A 241 -95.60 28.21 48.93
CA SER A 241 -96.89 28.63 48.36
C SER A 241 -98.02 27.64 48.66
N GLU A 242 -97.77 26.33 48.55
CA GLU A 242 -98.74 25.28 48.92
C GLU A 242 -99.14 25.36 50.40
N ARG A 243 -98.17 25.61 51.30
CA ARG A 243 -98.46 25.80 52.73
C ARG A 243 -99.33 27.04 52.98
N ILE A 244 -99.04 28.16 52.31
CA ILE A 244 -99.84 29.39 52.44
C ILE A 244 -101.28 29.14 51.99
N ILE A 245 -101.48 28.50 50.83
CA ILE A 245 -102.80 28.16 50.31
C ILE A 245 -103.54 27.22 51.27
N HIS A 246 -102.86 26.20 51.80
CA HIS A 246 -103.46 25.28 52.76
C HIS A 246 -103.97 26.01 54.01
N ASN A 247 -103.16 26.92 54.56
CA ASN A 247 -103.54 27.73 55.73
C ASN A 247 -104.71 28.67 55.43
N LYS A 248 -104.70 29.37 54.27
CA LYS A 248 -105.82 30.24 53.86
C LYS A 248 -107.11 29.45 53.64
N ASN A 249 -107.04 28.24 53.09
CA ASN A 249 -108.22 27.37 52.93
C ASN A 249 -108.82 26.96 54.29
N LEU A 250 -107.97 26.69 55.30
CA LEU A 250 -108.44 26.41 56.66
C LEU A 250 -109.14 27.64 57.26
N GLU A 251 -108.56 28.83 57.10
CA GLU A 251 -109.14 30.09 57.57
C GLU A 251 -110.49 30.39 56.90
N ILE A 252 -110.60 30.21 55.57
CA ILE A 252 -111.87 30.34 54.84
C ILE A 252 -112.91 29.38 55.41
N LYS A 253 -112.54 28.12 55.63
CA LYS A 253 -113.45 27.09 56.16
C LYS A 253 -113.94 27.43 57.58
N ASP A 254 -113.04 27.94 58.43
CA ASP A 254 -113.41 28.39 59.77
C ASP A 254 -114.38 29.58 59.71
N LEU A 255 -114.11 30.56 58.83
CA LEU A 255 -115.01 31.69 58.60
C LEU A 255 -116.37 31.26 58.01
N GLU A 256 -116.41 30.28 57.11
CA GLU A 256 -117.65 29.71 56.57
C GLU A 256 -118.49 29.04 57.66
N ASN A 257 -117.86 28.30 58.58
CA ASN A 257 -118.55 27.71 59.73
C ASN A 257 -119.13 28.79 60.64
N VAL A 258 -118.36 29.84 60.96
CA VAL A 258 -118.85 30.97 61.76
C VAL A 258 -119.99 31.69 61.05
N LEU A 259 -119.88 31.91 59.73
CA LEU A 259 -120.93 32.52 58.92
C LEU A 259 -122.22 31.70 59.01
N TYR A 260 -122.13 30.37 58.84
CA TYR A 260 -123.27 29.46 58.91
C TYR A 260 -123.98 29.53 60.27
N ASP A 261 -123.22 29.49 61.37
CA ASP A 261 -123.78 29.60 62.72
C ASP A 261 -124.47 30.95 62.97
N LYS A 262 -123.90 32.04 62.44
CA LYS A 262 -124.46 33.39 62.53
C LYS A 262 -125.72 33.56 61.68
N GLU A 263 -125.72 33.04 60.45
CA GLU A 263 -126.88 33.04 59.55
C GLU A 263 -128.04 32.22 60.17
N LYS A 264 -127.75 31.05 60.75
CA LYS A 264 -128.74 30.22 61.43
C LYS A 264 -129.35 30.91 62.65
N LYS A 265 -128.54 31.54 63.51
CA LYS A 265 -129.05 32.35 64.64
C LYS A 265 -129.90 33.54 64.18
N MET A 266 -129.50 34.20 63.09
CA MET A 266 -130.28 35.28 62.51
C MET A 266 -131.63 34.79 61.99
N GLU A 267 -131.68 33.63 61.31
CA GLU A 267 -132.95 33.01 60.88
C GLU A 267 -133.85 32.65 62.06
N GLU A 268 -133.29 32.17 63.17
CA GLU A 268 -134.02 31.90 64.41
C GLU A 268 -134.62 33.18 65.01
N LEU A 269 -133.84 34.28 65.06
CA LEU A 269 -134.30 35.58 65.55
C LEU A 269 -135.40 36.20 64.67
N VAL A 270 -135.30 36.04 63.33
CA VAL A 270 -136.31 36.52 62.37
C VAL A 270 -137.64 35.77 62.54
N LYS A 271 -137.62 34.48 62.90
CA LYS A 271 -138.82 33.66 63.13
C LYS A 271 -139.57 34.03 64.42
N MET A 272 -138.93 34.68 65.39
CA MET A 272 -139.54 34.98 66.70
C MET A 272 -140.58 36.11 66.71
N LYS A 273 -140.83 36.81 65.59
CA LYS A 273 -141.99 37.71 65.36
C LYS A 273 -142.35 38.72 66.47
N ASP A 274 -141.36 39.17 67.25
CA ASP A 274 -141.52 40.22 68.28
C ASP A 274 -140.72 41.49 67.90
N ASN A 275 -141.36 42.65 68.00
CA ASN A 275 -140.83 43.94 67.50
C ASN A 275 -139.58 44.47 68.24
N GLY A 276 -139.10 43.77 69.28
CA GLY A 276 -137.95 44.16 70.12
C GLY A 276 -136.57 43.81 69.54
N ASN A 277 -136.47 42.86 68.60
CA ASN A 277 -135.17 42.29 68.19
C ASN A 277 -134.52 42.99 66.98
N LYS A 278 -135.03 44.15 66.54
CA LYS A 278 -134.54 44.84 65.33
C LYS A 278 -133.07 45.28 65.40
N THR A 279 -132.57 45.63 66.58
CA THR A 279 -131.19 46.11 66.75
C THR A 279 -130.20 44.97 66.66
N GLU A 280 -130.44 43.85 67.35
CA GLU A 280 -129.60 42.64 67.27
C GLU A 280 -129.57 42.08 65.84
N ILE A 281 -130.72 42.03 65.15
CA ILE A 281 -130.77 41.58 63.74
C ILE A 281 -129.89 42.46 62.84
N ARG A 282 -129.82 43.78 63.10
CA ARG A 282 -128.98 44.70 62.34
C ARG A 282 -127.49 44.49 62.62
N GLU A 283 -127.12 44.25 63.88
CA GLU A 283 -125.73 43.94 64.27
C GLU A 283 -125.27 42.61 63.65
N TYR A 284 -126.11 41.57 63.67
CA TYR A 284 -125.84 40.30 62.99
C TYR A 284 -125.70 40.47 61.47
N LEU A 285 -126.52 41.31 60.83
CA LEU A 285 -126.39 41.63 59.41
C LEU A 285 -125.07 42.34 59.08
N GLU A 286 -124.62 43.26 59.92
CA GLU A 286 -123.34 43.96 59.73
C GLU A 286 -122.14 43.01 59.94
N GLU A 287 -122.19 42.12 60.94
CA GLU A 287 -121.18 41.07 61.14
C GLU A 287 -121.15 40.07 59.98
N ILE A 288 -122.32 39.57 59.55
CA ILE A 288 -122.43 38.65 58.39
C ILE A 288 -121.84 39.31 57.14
N ASN A 289 -122.13 40.59 56.89
CA ASN A 289 -121.57 41.30 55.74
C ASN A 289 -120.06 41.48 55.84
N LYS A 290 -119.51 41.76 57.03
CA LYS A 290 -118.05 41.81 57.25
C LYS A 290 -117.41 40.45 56.97
N ILE A 291 -117.97 39.36 57.48
CA ILE A 291 -117.46 38.00 57.26
C ILE A 291 -117.55 37.63 55.76
N LYS A 292 -118.64 37.97 55.06
CA LYS A 292 -118.78 37.73 53.61
C LYS A 292 -117.74 38.49 52.79
N ILE A 293 -117.45 39.74 53.15
CA ILE A 293 -116.39 40.53 52.49
C ILE A 293 -115.02 39.88 52.72
N GLN A 294 -114.75 39.44 53.95
CA GLN A 294 -113.48 38.80 54.30
C GLN A 294 -113.29 37.45 53.61
N ILE A 295 -114.33 36.60 53.57
CA ILE A 295 -114.33 35.36 52.79
C ILE A 295 -114.06 35.67 51.31
N LYS A 296 -114.73 36.67 50.74
CA LYS A 296 -114.54 37.03 49.33
C LYS A 296 -113.11 37.49 49.03
N GLN A 297 -112.52 38.33 49.87
CA GLN A 297 -111.13 38.77 49.75
C GLN A 297 -110.16 37.59 49.83
N LEU A 298 -110.31 36.73 50.84
CA LEU A 298 -109.48 35.53 50.98
C LEU A 298 -109.64 34.57 49.79
N THR A 299 -110.86 34.41 49.26
CA THR A 299 -111.11 33.56 48.07
C THR A 299 -110.42 34.12 46.83
N GLU A 300 -110.44 35.44 46.65
CA GLU A 300 -109.80 36.12 45.51
C GLU A 300 -108.28 36.04 45.60
N GLU A 301 -107.70 36.23 46.79
CA GLU A 301 -106.27 36.01 47.03
C GLU A 301 -105.85 34.55 46.80
N ASN A 302 -106.70 33.60 47.18
CA ASN A 302 -106.43 32.18 47.01
C ASN A 302 -106.49 31.76 45.53
N ASN A 303 -107.40 32.36 44.76
CA ASN A 303 -107.46 32.17 43.30
C ASN A 303 -106.20 32.73 42.61
N ASN A 304 -105.73 33.91 43.01
CA ASN A 304 -104.49 34.50 42.48
C ASN A 304 -103.27 33.63 42.83
N LEU A 305 -103.18 33.12 44.06
CA LEU A 305 -102.11 32.20 44.48
C LEU A 305 -102.16 30.88 43.69
N ASN A 306 -103.35 30.31 43.46
CA ASN A 306 -103.52 29.12 42.63
C ASN A 306 -103.09 29.36 41.18
N GLU A 307 -103.31 30.55 40.63
CA GLU A 307 -102.83 30.91 39.29
C GLU A 307 -101.30 30.98 39.24
N ILE A 308 -100.65 31.54 40.26
CA ILE A 308 -99.19 31.55 40.41
C ILE A 308 -98.65 30.12 40.47
N ILE A 309 -99.20 29.27 41.35
CA ILE A 309 -98.79 27.86 41.48
C ILE A 309 -98.93 27.10 40.16
N ASN A 310 -100.02 27.30 39.43
CA ASN A 310 -100.23 26.65 38.13
C ASN A 310 -99.20 27.09 37.09
N ASN A 311 -98.77 28.35 37.11
CA ASN A 311 -97.71 28.84 36.23
C ASN A 311 -96.34 28.28 36.62
N THR A 312 -96.01 28.28 37.91
CA THR A 312 -94.77 27.66 38.43
C THR A 312 -94.71 26.16 38.13
N HIS A 313 -95.85 25.46 38.18
CA HIS A 313 -95.91 24.04 37.87
C HIS A 313 -95.63 23.76 36.37
N LYS A 314 -96.16 24.59 35.46
CA LYS A 314 -95.86 24.52 34.02
C LYS A 314 -94.39 24.78 33.72
N GLU A 315 -93.77 25.73 34.42
CA GLU A 315 -92.35 26.04 34.29
C GLU A 315 -91.47 24.87 34.76
N ASN A 316 -91.82 24.26 35.90
CA ASN A 316 -91.15 23.05 36.40
C ASN A 316 -91.30 21.84 35.45
N GLU A 317 -92.46 21.67 34.81
CA GLU A 317 -92.67 20.64 33.77
C GLU A 317 -91.77 20.88 32.54
N MET A 318 -91.62 22.13 32.10
CA MET A 318 -90.70 22.49 31.01
C MET A 318 -89.25 22.17 31.38
N ASN A 319 -88.79 22.61 32.56
CA ASN A 319 -87.43 22.38 33.04
C ASN A 319 -87.12 20.88 33.18
N LYS A 320 -88.07 20.07 33.68
CA LYS A 320 -87.94 18.60 33.73
C LYS A 320 -87.79 17.98 32.34
N LYS A 321 -88.52 18.49 31.34
CA LYS A 321 -88.44 18.01 29.96
C LYS A 321 -87.11 18.34 29.31
N GLU A 322 -86.58 19.54 29.54
CA GLU A 322 -85.25 19.94 29.07
C GLU A 322 -84.15 19.09 29.71
N MET A 323 -84.23 18.88 31.03
CA MET A 323 -83.26 18.06 31.75
C MET A 323 -83.23 16.61 31.24
N LYS A 324 -84.39 16.05 30.87
CA LYS A 324 -84.50 14.72 30.25
C LYS A 324 -83.85 14.66 28.88
N ASN A 325 -84.03 15.69 28.04
CA ASN A 325 -83.40 15.77 26.72
C ASN A 325 -81.86 15.77 26.83
N PHE A 326 -81.30 16.52 27.78
CA PHE A 326 -79.85 16.52 28.03
C PHE A 326 -79.32 15.14 28.44
N TYR A 327 -80.06 14.41 29.29
CA TYR A 327 -79.69 13.05 29.70
C TYR A 327 -79.68 12.06 28.51
N ASP A 328 -80.69 12.14 27.65
CA ASP A 328 -80.80 11.28 26.47
C ASP A 328 -79.68 11.56 25.45
N GLU A 329 -79.31 12.82 25.28
CA GLU A 329 -78.21 13.22 24.39
C GLU A 329 -76.85 12.74 24.91
N ASN A 330 -76.61 12.86 26.22
CA ASN A 330 -75.38 12.37 26.85
C ASN A 330 -75.23 10.85 26.70
N ASN A 331 -76.33 10.10 26.84
CA ASN A 331 -76.35 8.66 26.59
C ASN A 331 -76.06 8.30 25.12
N ARG A 332 -76.57 9.06 24.15
CA ARG A 332 -76.26 8.86 22.73
C ARG A 332 -74.76 9.05 22.44
N LEU A 333 -74.15 10.08 23.02
CA LEU A 333 -72.71 10.34 22.87
C LEU A 333 -71.87 9.20 23.45
N LYS A 334 -72.23 8.69 24.63
CA LYS A 334 -71.56 7.56 25.27
C LYS A 334 -71.59 6.29 24.41
N ILE A 335 -72.74 5.98 23.79
CA ILE A 335 -72.88 4.84 22.86
C ILE A 335 -71.98 5.02 21.63
N LYS A 336 -71.88 6.24 21.10
CA LYS A 336 -71.07 6.53 19.90
C LYS A 336 -69.57 6.35 20.19
N ASN A 337 -69.09 6.75 21.37
CA ASN A 337 -67.71 6.53 21.81
C ASN A 337 -67.38 5.03 21.97
N ASN A 338 -68.27 4.26 22.59
CA ASN A 338 -68.04 2.82 22.75
C ASN A 338 -67.93 2.09 21.40
N LYS A 339 -68.75 2.45 20.40
CA LYS A 339 -68.64 1.90 19.03
C LYS A 339 -67.32 2.23 18.34
N LEU A 340 -66.70 3.37 18.66
CA LEU A 340 -65.39 3.76 18.14
C LEU A 340 -64.28 2.90 18.74
N ILE A 341 -64.35 2.65 20.04
CA ILE A 341 -63.41 1.75 20.76
C ILE A 341 -63.52 0.32 20.22
N GLU A 342 -64.73 -0.19 19.98
CA GLU A 342 -64.94 -1.52 19.37
C GLU A 342 -64.35 -1.64 17.95
N LYS A 343 -64.39 -0.56 17.15
CA LYS A 343 -63.78 -0.55 15.81
C LYS A 343 -62.25 -0.62 15.86
N ILE A 344 -61.63 0.04 16.85
CA ILE A 344 -60.18 0.02 17.05
C ILE A 344 -59.73 -1.36 17.54
N ASN A 345 -60.49 -1.95 18.47
CA ASN A 345 -60.22 -3.28 19.02
C ASN A 345 -60.77 -4.42 18.16
N ASN A 346 -61.21 -4.15 16.92
CA ASN A 346 -61.75 -5.17 16.06
C ASN A 346 -60.66 -6.22 15.76
N PRO A 347 -60.90 -7.50 16.08
CA PRO A 347 -59.94 -8.58 15.86
C PRO A 347 -59.49 -8.71 14.40
N ASP A 348 -60.30 -8.32 13.41
CA ASP A 348 -59.89 -8.32 12.00
C ASP A 348 -58.83 -7.25 11.70
N ASN A 349 -58.91 -6.08 12.33
CA ASN A 349 -57.91 -5.03 12.19
C ASN A 349 -56.59 -5.43 12.88
N LEU A 350 -56.69 -6.02 14.09
CA LEU A 350 -55.54 -6.58 14.80
C LEU A 350 -54.90 -7.75 14.03
N LYS A 351 -55.72 -8.59 13.40
CA LYS A 351 -55.26 -9.70 12.55
C LYS A 351 -54.51 -9.20 11.32
N ARG A 352 -55.01 -8.16 10.63
CA ARG A 352 -54.29 -7.51 9.53
C ARG A 352 -52.94 -6.94 9.97
N ILE A 353 -52.90 -6.26 11.11
CA ILE A 353 -51.64 -5.74 11.68
C ILE A 353 -50.66 -6.88 11.95
N ASN A 354 -51.11 -7.98 12.54
CA ASN A 354 -50.28 -9.16 12.78
C ASN A 354 -49.83 -9.86 11.50
N GLU A 355 -50.66 -9.91 10.45
CA GLU A 355 -50.27 -10.42 9.14
C GLU A 355 -49.15 -9.58 8.52
N TYR A 356 -49.22 -8.26 8.60
CA TYR A 356 -48.13 -7.37 8.15
C TYR A 356 -46.85 -7.57 8.96
N LEU A 357 -46.94 -7.69 10.29
CA LEU A 357 -45.78 -7.96 11.14
C LEU A 357 -45.12 -9.31 10.79
N ASN A 358 -45.91 -10.35 10.54
CA ASN A 358 -45.40 -11.66 10.14
C ASN A 358 -44.70 -11.63 8.78
N VAL A 359 -45.24 -10.88 7.82
CA VAL A 359 -44.60 -10.67 6.52
C VAL A 359 -43.27 -9.94 6.69
N PHE A 360 -43.23 -8.90 7.51
CA PHE A 360 -42.01 -8.14 7.80
C PHE A 360 -40.94 -9.03 8.46
N GLN A 361 -41.33 -9.85 9.44
CA GLN A 361 -40.45 -10.80 10.10
C GLN A 361 -39.87 -11.85 9.12
N SER A 362 -40.67 -12.30 8.16
CA SER A 362 -40.22 -13.20 7.09
C SER A 362 -39.15 -12.56 6.20
N TYR A 363 -39.26 -11.26 5.90
CA TYR A 363 -38.22 -10.53 5.16
C TYR A 363 -36.92 -10.39 5.95
N ILE A 364 -37.00 -10.07 7.26
CA ILE A 364 -35.82 -10.02 8.14
C ILE A 364 -35.10 -11.36 8.13
N ASN A 365 -35.84 -12.46 8.35
CA ASN A 365 -35.26 -13.81 8.34
C ASN A 365 -34.61 -14.18 6.99
N LYS A 366 -35.15 -13.71 5.86
CA LYS A 366 -34.52 -13.91 4.54
C LYS A 366 -33.21 -13.13 4.41
N ILE A 367 -33.16 -11.90 4.89
CA ILE A 367 -31.95 -11.07 4.87
C ILE A 367 -30.86 -11.70 5.74
N ASP A 368 -31.20 -12.16 6.95
CA ASP A 368 -30.25 -12.83 7.84
C ASP A 368 -29.66 -14.09 7.21
N ASN A 369 -30.50 -14.91 6.57
CA ASN A 369 -30.05 -16.09 5.84
C ASN A 369 -29.14 -15.75 4.65
N ILE A 370 -29.39 -14.65 3.93
CA ILE A 370 -28.51 -14.19 2.84
C ILE A 370 -27.15 -13.76 3.41
N ILE A 371 -27.16 -13.00 4.52
CA ILE A 371 -25.94 -12.54 5.20
C ILE A 371 -25.11 -13.73 5.67
N ASP A 372 -25.72 -14.73 6.31
CA ASP A 372 -25.00 -15.90 6.82
C ASP A 372 -24.48 -16.79 5.70
N ASN A 373 -25.26 -17.00 4.63
CA ASN A 373 -24.78 -17.69 3.43
C ASN A 373 -23.61 -16.96 2.75
N GLN A 374 -23.57 -15.63 2.77
CA GLN A 374 -22.42 -14.87 2.25
C GLN A 374 -21.19 -14.98 3.17
N LYS A 375 -21.35 -15.00 4.50
CA LYS A 375 -20.24 -15.20 5.44
C LYS A 375 -19.53 -16.54 5.23
N ASP A 376 -20.29 -17.61 4.96
CA ASP A 376 -19.72 -18.96 4.79
C ASP A 376 -19.10 -19.18 3.39
N ASN A 377 -19.55 -18.46 2.35
CA ASN A 377 -19.09 -18.65 0.97
C ASN A 377 -17.87 -17.80 0.56
N VAL A 378 -17.44 -16.84 1.39
CA VAL A 378 -16.26 -16.01 1.08
C VAL A 378 -14.99 -16.80 1.38
N LYS A 379 -14.36 -17.34 0.33
CA LYS A 379 -13.04 -17.96 0.44
C LYS A 379 -11.96 -16.89 0.58
N LEU A 380 -11.12 -17.03 1.62
CA LEU A 380 -9.96 -16.16 1.84
C LEU A 380 -8.97 -16.28 0.67
N THR A 381 -8.69 -15.16 0.01
CA THR A 381 -7.65 -15.06 -1.03
C THR A 381 -6.26 -15.30 -0.42
N LYS A 382 -5.25 -15.62 -1.25
CA LYS A 382 -3.86 -15.80 -0.78
C LYS A 382 -3.33 -14.57 -0.04
N ASN A 383 -3.67 -13.37 -0.49
CA ASN A 383 -3.25 -12.12 0.14
C ASN A 383 -3.87 -11.95 1.52
N ASN A 384 -5.16 -12.25 1.67
CA ASN A 384 -5.84 -12.23 2.97
C ASN A 384 -5.19 -13.23 3.93
N LYS A 385 -4.88 -14.44 3.46
CA LYS A 385 -4.18 -15.46 4.28
C LYS A 385 -2.79 -15.00 4.75
N ARG A 386 -2.07 -14.24 3.93
CA ARG A 386 -0.76 -13.66 4.29
C ARG A 386 -0.92 -12.58 5.37
N PHE A 387 -1.84 -11.65 5.18
CA PHE A 387 -2.14 -10.60 6.15
C PHE A 387 -2.58 -11.16 7.52
N ILE A 388 -3.46 -12.16 7.53
CA ILE A 388 -3.93 -12.77 8.79
C ILE A 388 -2.78 -13.53 9.49
N LYS A 389 -1.85 -14.10 8.73
CA LYS A 389 -0.62 -14.72 9.27
C LYS A 389 0.30 -13.68 9.91
N ASP A 390 0.42 -12.49 9.33
CA ASP A 390 1.19 -11.38 9.91
C ASP A 390 0.56 -10.88 11.23
N LEU A 391 -0.76 -11.02 11.38
CA LEU A 391 -1.49 -10.77 12.63
C LEU A 391 -1.35 -11.90 13.69
N LYS A 392 -0.56 -12.95 13.41
CA LYS A 392 -0.30 -14.10 14.29
C LYS A 392 -1.55 -14.88 14.75
N ILE A 393 -2.66 -14.74 14.04
CA ILE A 393 -3.81 -15.62 14.26
C ILE A 393 -3.40 -16.99 13.66
N ASN A 394 -3.75 -18.13 14.24
CA ASN A 394 -3.29 -19.44 13.75
C ASN A 394 -4.48 -20.40 13.65
N ASN A 395 -4.78 -20.86 12.42
CA ASN A 395 -5.98 -21.58 11.94
C ASN A 395 -7.16 -20.69 11.56
N TYR A 396 -7.49 -20.75 10.27
CA TYR A 396 -8.66 -20.06 9.71
C TYR A 396 -9.16 -20.85 8.50
N ASN A 397 -10.18 -21.64 8.74
CA ASN A 397 -10.91 -22.32 7.68
C ASN A 397 -12.10 -21.48 7.22
N LYS A 398 -12.60 -20.57 8.07
CA LYS A 398 -13.73 -19.67 7.79
C LYS A 398 -13.41 -18.20 8.08
N VAL A 399 -14.07 -17.30 7.36
CA VAL A 399 -13.94 -15.83 7.55
C VAL A 399 -14.50 -15.39 8.90
N SER A 400 -15.53 -16.06 9.40
CA SER A 400 -16.13 -15.80 10.72
C SER A 400 -15.11 -15.96 11.85
N GLU A 401 -14.31 -17.01 11.84
CA GLU A 401 -13.25 -17.27 12.82
C GLU A 401 -12.19 -16.16 12.82
N VAL A 402 -11.81 -15.69 11.62
CA VAL A 402 -10.88 -14.56 11.47
C VAL A 402 -11.46 -13.27 12.06
N LEU A 403 -12.73 -12.99 11.78
CA LEU A 403 -13.40 -11.78 12.25
C LEU A 403 -13.57 -11.77 13.78
N GLU A 404 -13.93 -12.91 14.36
CA GLU A 404 -14.02 -13.08 15.82
C GLU A 404 -12.67 -12.76 16.47
N GLU A 405 -11.58 -13.26 15.88
CA GLU A 405 -10.26 -13.10 16.47
C GLU A 405 -9.64 -11.73 16.26
N ILE A 406 -9.91 -11.09 15.11
CA ILE A 406 -9.63 -9.66 14.92
C ILE A 406 -10.41 -8.82 15.93
N ARG A 407 -11.68 -9.15 16.19
CA ARG A 407 -12.51 -8.44 17.18
C ARG A 407 -11.92 -8.59 18.59
N ASN A 408 -11.42 -9.75 18.95
CA ASN A 408 -10.76 -9.98 20.23
C ASN A 408 -9.43 -9.22 20.34
N ILE A 409 -8.62 -9.17 19.28
CA ILE A 409 -7.40 -8.36 19.24
C ILE A 409 -7.74 -6.87 19.37
N PHE A 410 -8.74 -6.40 18.64
CA PHE A 410 -9.21 -5.02 18.70
C PHE A 410 -9.66 -4.66 20.12
N ASN A 411 -10.51 -5.48 20.74
CA ASN A 411 -10.97 -5.25 22.11
C ASN A 411 -9.80 -5.22 23.13
N LYS A 412 -8.78 -6.07 22.96
CA LYS A 412 -7.57 -6.05 23.79
C LYS A 412 -6.77 -4.76 23.59
N LEU A 413 -6.60 -4.32 22.35
CA LEU A 413 -5.90 -3.07 22.03
C LEU A 413 -6.65 -1.86 22.58
N THR A 414 -7.97 -1.79 22.40
CA THR A 414 -8.81 -0.71 22.94
C THR A 414 -8.71 -0.63 24.47
N ARG A 415 -8.74 -1.77 25.17
CA ARG A 415 -8.52 -1.80 26.63
C ARG A 415 -7.13 -1.30 27.03
N LYS A 416 -6.08 -1.74 26.33
CA LYS A 416 -4.72 -1.24 26.57
C LYS A 416 -4.60 0.25 26.30
N ASN A 417 -5.21 0.74 25.23
CA ASN A 417 -5.19 2.15 24.89
C ASN A 417 -5.90 2.98 25.95
N HIS A 418 -7.02 2.49 26.48
CA HIS A 418 -7.73 3.15 27.57
C HIS A 418 -6.92 3.18 28.87
N ILE A 419 -6.20 2.09 29.19
CA ILE A 419 -5.27 2.07 30.33
C ILE A 419 -4.16 3.10 30.13
N LEU A 420 -3.53 3.13 28.95
CA LEU A 420 -2.48 4.11 28.62
C LEU A 420 -3.00 5.55 28.66
N GLU A 421 -4.22 5.80 28.18
CA GLU A 421 -4.86 7.12 28.28
C GLU A 421 -5.07 7.54 29.73
N ASN A 422 -5.45 6.60 30.61
CA ASN A 422 -5.59 6.87 32.04
C ASN A 422 -4.22 7.11 32.70
N GLU A 423 -3.21 6.31 32.38
CA GLU A 423 -1.83 6.51 32.84
C GLU A 423 -1.28 7.87 32.37
N ILE A 424 -1.51 8.25 31.10
CA ILE A 424 -1.13 9.57 30.57
C ILE A 424 -1.86 10.67 31.32
N LYS A 425 -3.16 10.53 31.60
CA LYS A 425 -3.91 11.51 32.40
C LYS A 425 -3.37 11.61 33.81
N GLU A 426 -3.02 10.50 34.44
CA GLU A 426 -2.39 10.49 35.78
C GLU A 426 -1.01 11.14 35.76
N ILE A 427 -0.17 10.84 34.77
CA ILE A 427 1.15 11.48 34.58
C ILE A 427 0.99 12.98 34.29
N THR A 428 0.01 13.36 33.48
CA THR A 428 -0.26 14.76 33.14
C THR A 428 -0.79 15.51 34.36
N PHE A 429 -1.74 14.94 35.09
CA PHE A 429 -2.24 15.47 36.36
C PHE A 429 -1.13 15.58 37.40
N PHE A 430 -0.24 14.58 37.48
CA PHE A 430 0.93 14.61 38.34
C PHE A 430 1.91 15.72 37.93
N ALA A 431 2.19 15.89 36.64
CA ALA A 431 3.08 16.93 36.11
C ALA A 431 2.49 18.34 36.28
N GLU A 432 1.17 18.49 36.14
CA GLU A 432 0.47 19.77 36.33
C GLU A 432 0.39 20.17 37.80
N ASN A 433 0.12 19.22 38.70
CA ASN A 433 -0.01 19.49 40.15
C ASN A 433 1.32 19.51 40.89
N ASN A 434 2.39 18.92 40.35
CA ASN A 434 3.73 18.95 40.94
C ASN A 434 4.69 19.87 40.17
N LYS A 435 4.19 20.86 39.44
CA LYS A 435 4.99 21.86 38.71
C LYS A 435 6.00 22.61 39.59
N SER A 436 5.74 22.72 40.90
CA SER A 436 6.63 23.31 41.90
C SER A 436 7.60 22.33 42.59
N ILE A 437 7.41 21.01 42.40
CA ILE A 437 8.15 19.93 43.07
C ILE A 437 8.99 19.12 42.07
N LEU A 438 8.73 19.25 40.76
CA LEU A 438 9.57 18.70 39.70
C LEU A 438 10.98 19.29 39.78
N HIS A 439 11.95 18.46 40.21
CA HIS A 439 13.37 18.82 40.31
C HIS A 439 13.84 19.48 39.00
N ASP A 440 14.56 20.60 39.08
CA ASP A 440 14.96 21.43 37.92
C ASP A 440 15.61 20.64 36.77
N ARG A 441 16.24 19.51 37.09
CA ARG A 441 16.84 18.57 36.14
C ARG A 441 15.80 17.91 35.23
N THR A 442 14.67 17.48 35.76
CA THR A 442 13.60 16.84 34.99
C THR A 442 12.86 17.87 34.13
N LYS A 443 12.70 19.09 34.65
CA LYS A 443 12.15 20.22 33.89
C LYS A 443 13.04 20.59 32.70
N LYS A 444 14.36 20.70 32.90
CA LYS A 444 15.33 20.89 31.82
C LYS A 444 15.31 19.76 30.79
N LEU A 445 15.21 18.50 31.24
CA LEU A 445 15.17 17.36 30.34
C LEU A 445 13.92 17.37 29.45
N LEU A 446 12.77 17.76 30.00
CA LEU A 446 11.52 17.92 29.25
C LEU A 446 11.60 19.10 28.26
N GLU A 447 12.23 20.20 28.65
CA GLU A 447 12.47 21.35 27.76
C GLU A 447 13.43 20.99 26.61
N GLU A 448 14.51 20.28 26.89
CA GLU A 448 15.46 19.77 25.89
C GLU A 448 14.80 18.76 24.95
N PHE A 449 14.05 17.80 25.48
CA PHE A 449 13.31 16.83 24.67
C PHE A 449 12.28 17.51 23.76
N THR A 450 11.53 18.47 24.28
CA THR A 450 10.54 19.24 23.50
C THR A 450 11.23 20.03 22.39
N LYS A 451 12.42 20.59 22.65
CA LYS A 451 13.21 21.31 21.66
C LYS A 451 13.75 20.37 20.57
N GLU A 452 14.33 19.23 20.94
CA GLU A 452 14.80 18.23 19.97
C GLU A 452 13.66 17.66 19.13
N PHE A 453 12.52 17.37 19.74
CA PHE A 453 11.34 16.88 19.04
C PHE A 453 10.84 17.88 17.99
N ASN A 454 10.83 19.18 18.33
CA ASN A 454 10.45 20.22 17.38
C ASN A 454 11.46 20.37 16.25
N ASN A 455 12.76 20.25 16.52
CA ASN A 455 13.79 20.28 15.48
C ASN A 455 13.64 19.08 14.53
N ALA A 456 13.48 17.87 15.06
CA ALA A 456 13.24 16.67 14.26
C ALA A 456 11.98 16.79 13.39
N ARG A 457 10.92 17.41 13.92
CA ARG A 457 9.69 17.69 13.16
C ARG A 457 9.92 18.69 12.02
N ILE A 458 10.77 19.70 12.22
CA ILE A 458 11.14 20.66 11.16
C ILE A 458 11.94 19.94 10.07
N GLU A 459 12.96 19.16 10.44
CA GLU A 459 13.77 18.37 9.50
C GLU A 459 12.92 17.38 8.68
N LEU A 460 11.96 16.71 9.34
CA LEU A 460 11.03 15.80 8.66
C LEU A 460 10.16 16.53 7.62
N ASN A 461 9.69 17.73 7.94
CA ASN A 461 8.92 18.55 7.01
C ASN A 461 9.78 19.03 5.82
N GLU A 462 11.07 19.34 6.05
CA GLU A 462 11.99 19.67 4.96
C GLU A 462 12.26 18.47 4.06
N CYS A 463 12.45 17.28 4.63
CA CYS A 463 12.58 16.03 3.89
C CYS A 463 11.33 15.76 3.05
N GLN A 464 10.14 15.98 3.61
CA GLN A 464 8.88 15.82 2.89
C GLN A 464 8.79 16.79 1.70
N LYS A 465 9.13 18.08 1.89
CA LYS A 465 9.16 19.07 0.80
C LYS A 465 10.15 18.68 -0.29
N TYR A 466 11.34 18.21 0.08
CA TYR A 466 12.35 17.74 -0.87
C TYR A 466 11.85 16.55 -1.69
N LEU A 467 11.24 15.54 -1.05
CA LEU A 467 10.69 14.37 -1.71
C LEU A 467 9.56 14.72 -2.68
N ILE A 468 8.69 15.67 -2.32
CA ILE A 468 7.64 16.19 -3.22
C ILE A 468 8.28 16.81 -4.47
N ARG A 469 9.26 17.71 -4.30
CA ARG A 469 9.98 18.35 -5.40
C ARG A 469 10.66 17.33 -6.32
N LYS A 470 11.35 16.34 -5.74
CA LYS A 470 11.98 15.25 -6.51
C LYS A 470 10.96 14.37 -7.22
N GLY A 471 9.79 14.15 -6.61
CA GLY A 471 8.67 13.46 -7.25
C GLY A 471 8.16 14.19 -8.48
N GLU A 472 8.05 15.52 -8.43
CA GLU A 472 7.64 16.36 -9.56
C GLU A 472 8.70 16.38 -10.67
N GLU A 473 9.97 16.58 -10.34
CA GLU A 473 11.08 16.52 -11.30
C GLU A 473 11.09 15.17 -12.04
N ASN A 474 10.91 14.06 -11.31
CA ASN A 474 10.89 12.72 -11.90
C ASN A 474 9.67 12.51 -12.82
N LYS A 475 8.51 13.11 -12.50
CA LYS A 475 7.34 13.12 -13.41
C LYS A 475 7.65 13.89 -14.70
N THR A 476 8.32 15.03 -14.62
CA THR A 476 8.72 15.84 -15.78
C THR A 476 9.71 15.09 -16.67
N LEU A 477 10.76 14.52 -16.08
CA LEU A 477 11.75 13.71 -16.80
C LEU A 477 11.10 12.49 -17.48
N LYS A 478 10.15 11.82 -16.82
CA LYS A 478 9.38 10.72 -17.45
C LYS A 478 8.54 11.20 -18.63
N LYS A 479 7.98 12.42 -18.60
CA LYS A 479 7.25 12.99 -19.74
C LYS A 479 8.21 13.30 -20.90
N GLU A 480 9.34 13.93 -20.63
CA GLU A 480 10.37 14.22 -21.64
C GLU A 480 10.93 12.95 -22.28
N LEU A 481 11.21 11.93 -21.47
CA LEU A 481 11.69 10.64 -21.95
C LEU A 481 10.66 9.95 -22.86
N LYS A 482 9.36 10.05 -22.55
CA LYS A 482 8.29 9.57 -23.45
C LYS A 482 8.24 10.35 -24.76
N VAL A 483 8.47 11.66 -24.74
CA VAL A 483 8.51 12.50 -25.96
C VAL A 483 9.71 12.13 -26.82
N LEU A 484 10.88 11.94 -26.21
CA LEU A 484 12.09 11.50 -26.90
C LEU A 484 11.92 10.10 -27.50
N GLN A 485 11.35 9.16 -26.75
CA GLN A 485 11.03 7.82 -27.27
C GLN A 485 10.09 7.87 -28.47
N ARG A 486 9.06 8.72 -28.44
CA ARG A 486 8.18 8.93 -29.60
C ARG A 486 8.96 9.44 -30.81
N ARG A 487 9.79 10.46 -30.63
CA ARG A 487 10.63 11.02 -31.71
C ARG A 487 11.61 10.00 -32.29
N VAL A 488 12.28 9.22 -31.42
CA VAL A 488 13.18 8.14 -31.84
C VAL A 488 12.42 7.12 -32.68
N ASN A 489 11.26 6.65 -32.20
CA ASN A 489 10.43 5.71 -32.95
C ASN A 489 9.97 6.27 -34.31
N THR A 490 9.71 7.59 -34.39
CA THR A 490 9.33 8.23 -35.67
C THR A 490 10.51 8.29 -36.66
N ILE A 491 11.74 8.40 -36.16
CA ILE A 491 12.97 8.48 -36.97
C ILE A 491 13.47 7.09 -37.37
N SER A 492 13.24 6.06 -36.54
CA SER A 492 13.71 4.68 -36.79
C SER A 492 12.81 3.86 -37.73
N GLY A 493 11.78 4.44 -38.34
CA GLY A 493 11.03 3.80 -39.43
C GLY A 493 10.39 2.45 -39.05
N VAL A 494 9.77 2.37 -37.87
CA VAL A 494 8.82 1.32 -37.47
C VAL A 494 7.49 1.95 -37.13
#